data_AF-A0A314YDW6-F1
#
_entry.id   AF-A0A314YDW6-F1
#
_cell.length_a   1.000
_cell.length_b   1.000
_cell.length_c   1.000
_cell.angle_alpha   90.00
_cell.angle_beta   90.00
_cell.angle_gamma   90.00
#
_symmetry.space_group_name_H-M   'P 1'
#
loop_
_entity.id
_entity.type
_entity.pdbx_description
1 polymer ?
#
loop_
_entity_poly.entity_id
_entity_poly.type
_entity_poly.pdbx_seq_one_letter_code
_entity_poly.pdbx_strand_id
1 'polypeptide(L)'
;MVCEGSINCLTLAYVADTVSERERVSAFGVLAGFLSASFVCGTLAARFLSTASTFQVAAFTSMLATIYMRVFLKESLPGGDGTLRQPILKGGSDAIEEDGYSPETIQVYKKVPSTGDLICLLRSSKTLSQAAIVSFFQSLAEGGLQASLMYFLKARFHFNKNQFADLMLIVGISGTVSQLLFMPILAPVLGEEKLLSIGLLVGSFNMFLNSISWAVWVPYAATVFSAFGFLVQPSIRSIVSKQVGPNEQGKAQGCISGISSFANIVSPLIFSPLTALFLSEEAPFYFPGFSIMCIGLAMIIGFVQSTMIRASPISSHKISNILSVEST
;
A
#
# COMPACT_ATOMS: atom_id res chain seq x y z
N MET A 1 15.11 -12.70 -9.00
CA MET A 1 13.68 -12.97 -8.80
C MET A 1 12.99 -11.63 -8.57
N VAL A 2 12.18 -11.18 -9.53
CA VAL A 2 11.37 -9.97 -9.39
C VAL A 2 9.97 -10.45 -9.02
N CYS A 3 9.57 -10.24 -7.77
CA CYS A 3 8.22 -10.56 -7.29
C CYS A 3 7.36 -9.29 -7.28
N GLU A 4 6.05 -9.41 -7.39
CA GLU A 4 5.11 -8.28 -7.36
C GLU A 4 5.36 -7.32 -6.18
N GLY A 5 5.57 -7.89 -4.98
CA GLY A 5 5.87 -7.11 -3.78
C GLY A 5 7.17 -6.29 -3.87
N SER A 6 8.18 -6.80 -4.59
CA SER A 6 9.43 -6.06 -4.83
C SER A 6 9.20 -4.88 -5.77
N ILE A 7 8.45 -5.06 -6.86
CA ILE A 7 8.13 -3.99 -7.82
C ILE A 7 7.38 -2.86 -7.10
N ASN A 8 6.37 -3.20 -6.30
CA ASN A 8 5.58 -2.20 -5.56
C ASN A 8 6.44 -1.42 -4.55
N CYS A 9 7.30 -2.11 -3.78
CA CYS A 9 8.19 -1.42 -2.84
C CYS A 9 9.21 -0.51 -3.52
N LEU A 10 9.84 -0.96 -4.61
CA LEU A 10 10.79 -0.14 -5.36
C LEU A 10 10.13 1.07 -6.00
N THR A 11 8.92 0.90 -6.57
CA THR A 11 8.19 2.00 -7.20
C THR A 11 7.80 3.07 -6.17
N LEU A 12 7.36 2.65 -4.98
CA LEU A 12 7.04 3.58 -3.89
C LEU A 12 8.28 4.34 -3.39
N ALA A 13 9.43 3.66 -3.26
CA ALA A 13 10.68 4.30 -2.88
C ALA A 13 11.12 5.31 -3.95
N TYR A 14 11.06 4.93 -5.23
CA TYR A 14 11.40 5.79 -6.37
C TYR A 14 10.57 7.09 -6.38
N VAL A 15 9.25 6.99 -6.15
CA VAL A 15 8.36 8.17 -6.07
C VAL A 15 8.70 9.05 -4.86
N ALA A 16 9.00 8.46 -3.71
CA ALA A 16 9.44 9.22 -2.53
C ALA A 16 10.73 10.02 -2.78
N ASP A 17 11.68 9.44 -3.53
CA ASP A 17 12.98 10.06 -3.80
C ASP A 17 12.92 11.16 -4.87
N THR A 18 11.97 11.08 -5.81
CA THR A 18 11.88 12.00 -6.94
C THR A 18 10.89 13.14 -6.74
N VAL A 19 9.89 12.97 -5.87
CA VAL A 19 8.80 13.95 -5.68
C VAL A 19 9.00 14.79 -4.43
N SER A 20 8.69 16.09 -4.55
CA SER A 20 8.75 17.05 -3.44
C SER A 20 7.81 16.65 -2.30
N GLU A 21 8.21 16.86 -1.04
CA GLU A 21 7.44 16.44 0.14
C GLU A 21 5.99 16.93 0.14
N ARG A 22 5.71 18.10 -0.42
CA ARG A 22 4.35 18.67 -0.50
C ARG A 22 3.45 17.89 -1.45
N GLU A 23 4.02 17.28 -2.48
CA GLU A 23 3.28 16.62 -3.56
C GLU A 23 3.29 15.10 -3.43
N ARG A 24 4.06 14.54 -2.49
CA ARG A 24 4.22 13.08 -2.30
C ARG A 24 2.89 12.34 -2.13
N VAL A 25 1.93 12.87 -1.36
CA VAL A 25 0.60 12.24 -1.24
C VAL A 25 -0.14 12.19 -2.56
N SER A 26 -0.11 13.27 -3.33
CA SER A 26 -0.73 13.32 -4.64
C SER A 26 -0.05 12.31 -5.58
N ALA A 27 1.28 12.26 -5.59
CA ALA A 27 2.04 11.32 -6.42
C ALA A 27 1.82 9.85 -6.03
N PHE A 28 1.82 9.53 -4.74
CA PHE A 28 1.47 8.20 -4.26
C PHE A 28 0.01 7.84 -4.61
N GLY A 29 -0.89 8.82 -4.54
CA GLY A 29 -2.27 8.68 -4.99
C GLY A 29 -2.35 8.35 -6.47
N VAL A 30 -1.71 9.15 -7.32
CA VAL A 30 -1.69 8.92 -8.77
C VAL A 30 -1.09 7.56 -9.12
N LEU A 31 0.01 7.17 -8.47
CA LEU A 31 0.60 5.84 -8.64
C LEU A 31 -0.40 4.73 -8.29
N ALA A 32 -1.04 4.82 -7.12
CA ALA A 32 -2.07 3.87 -6.71
C ALA A 32 -3.26 3.87 -7.70
N GLY A 33 -3.64 5.04 -8.20
CA GLY A 33 -4.73 5.20 -9.17
C GLY A 33 -4.45 4.49 -10.49
N PHE A 34 -3.19 4.49 -10.96
CA PHE A 34 -2.78 3.69 -12.12
C PHE A 34 -2.85 2.18 -11.85
N LEU A 35 -2.48 1.72 -10.65
CA LEU A 35 -2.67 0.32 -10.25
C LEU A 35 -4.15 -0.08 -10.28
N SER A 36 -5.03 0.76 -9.72
CA SER A 36 -6.48 0.56 -9.72
C SER A 36 -7.08 0.57 -11.14
N ALA A 37 -6.67 1.53 -11.96
CA ALA A 37 -7.12 1.63 -13.35
C ALA A 37 -6.67 0.41 -14.17
N SER A 38 -5.44 -0.06 -13.94
CA SER A 38 -4.91 -1.27 -14.58
C SER A 38 -5.70 -2.51 -14.18
N PHE A 39 -6.13 -2.61 -12.92
CA PHE A 39 -7.01 -3.68 -12.44
C PHE A 39 -8.38 -3.67 -13.15
N VAL A 40 -8.99 -2.49 -13.31
CA VAL A 40 -10.26 -2.32 -14.05
C VAL A 40 -10.09 -2.74 -15.51
N CYS A 41 -9.08 -2.19 -16.19
CA CYS A 41 -8.77 -2.48 -17.58
C CYS A 41 -8.48 -3.98 -17.79
N GLY A 42 -7.69 -4.58 -16.89
CA GLY A 42 -7.37 -6.01 -16.93
C GLY A 42 -8.60 -6.89 -16.76
N THR A 43 -9.48 -6.55 -15.82
CA THR A 43 -10.74 -7.28 -15.57
C THR A 43 -11.69 -7.19 -16.77
N LEU A 44 -11.78 -6.01 -17.41
CA LEU A 44 -12.58 -5.82 -18.61
C LEU A 44 -11.98 -6.56 -19.82
N ALA A 45 -10.68 -6.45 -20.05
CA ALA A 45 -10.00 -7.13 -21.15
C ALA A 45 -10.14 -8.67 -21.04
N ALA A 46 -10.04 -9.21 -19.83
CA ALA A 46 -10.22 -10.64 -19.57
C ALA A 46 -11.62 -11.16 -19.93
N ARG A 47 -12.63 -10.28 -20.04
CA ARG A 47 -13.99 -10.65 -20.47
C ARG A 47 -14.10 -10.87 -21.97
N PHE A 48 -13.21 -10.25 -22.76
CA PHE A 48 -13.21 -10.33 -24.23
C PHE A 48 -12.10 -11.25 -24.77
N LEU A 49 -11.13 -11.63 -23.94
CA LEU A 49 -10.00 -12.46 -24.30
C LEU A 49 -10.21 -13.92 -23.89
N SER A 50 -9.74 -14.85 -24.74
CA SER A 50 -9.64 -16.26 -24.36
C SER A 50 -8.55 -16.45 -23.29
N THR A 51 -8.64 -17.51 -22.48
CA THR A 51 -7.63 -17.80 -21.44
C THR A 51 -6.21 -17.85 -22.00
N ALA A 52 -6.00 -18.47 -23.17
CA ALA A 52 -4.69 -18.54 -23.81
C ALA A 52 -4.19 -17.17 -24.30
N SER A 53 -5.08 -16.37 -24.90
CA SER A 53 -4.75 -15.02 -25.37
C SER A 53 -4.43 -14.07 -24.22
N THR A 54 -5.08 -14.21 -23.07
CA THR A 54 -4.81 -13.40 -21.87
C THR A 54 -3.35 -13.55 -21.40
N PHE A 55 -2.82 -14.78 -21.37
CA PHE A 55 -1.43 -15.01 -21.00
C PHE A 55 -0.45 -14.41 -22.01
N GLN A 56 -0.74 -14.52 -23.31
CA GLN A 56 0.09 -13.95 -24.37
C GLN A 56 0.14 -12.42 -24.30
N VAL A 57 -1.02 -11.77 -24.15
CA VAL A 57 -1.13 -10.31 -24.03
C VAL A 57 -0.42 -9.81 -22.78
N ALA A 58 -0.57 -10.50 -21.65
CA ALA A 58 0.12 -10.15 -20.40
C ALA A 58 1.65 -10.26 -20.55
N ALA A 59 2.15 -11.34 -21.16
CA ALA A 59 3.58 -11.52 -21.40
C ALA A 59 4.16 -10.44 -22.33
N PHE A 60 3.48 -10.15 -23.44
CA PHE A 60 3.88 -9.11 -24.38
C PHE A 60 3.90 -7.72 -23.74
N THR A 61 2.86 -7.38 -22.98
CA THR A 61 2.77 -6.09 -22.27
C THR A 61 3.87 -5.97 -21.21
N SER A 62 4.18 -7.05 -20.49
CA SER A 62 5.28 -7.08 -19.51
C SER A 62 6.66 -6.89 -20.17
N MET A 63 6.90 -7.52 -21.33
CA MET A 63 8.12 -7.31 -22.11
C MET A 63 8.26 -5.85 -22.57
N LEU A 64 7.18 -5.26 -23.11
CA LEU A 64 7.17 -3.86 -23.49
C LEU A 64 7.43 -2.92 -22.31
N ALA A 65 6.81 -3.17 -21.17
CA ALA A 65 7.03 -2.38 -19.95
C ALA A 65 8.49 -2.47 -19.47
N THR A 66 9.11 -3.65 -19.58
CA THR A 66 10.52 -3.85 -19.23
C THR A 66 11.45 -3.07 -20.16
N ILE A 67 11.19 -3.11 -21.48
CA ILE A 67 11.95 -2.34 -22.47
C ILE A 67 11.78 -0.84 -22.20
N TYR A 68 10.55 -0.39 -21.94
CA TYR A 68 10.25 1.00 -21.61
C TYR A 68 11.01 1.48 -20.37
N MET A 69 10.95 0.71 -19.27
CA MET A 69 11.70 1.04 -18.06
C MET A 69 13.21 1.10 -18.31
N ARG A 70 13.76 0.20 -19.13
CA ARG A 70 15.20 0.19 -19.46
C ARG A 70 15.65 1.43 -20.25
N VAL A 71 14.77 2.00 -21.08
CA VAL A 71 15.09 3.14 -21.94
C VAL A 71 14.85 4.47 -21.24
N PHE A 72 13.75 4.61 -20.50
CA PHE A 72 13.27 5.90 -20.01
C PHE A 72 13.40 6.12 -18.50
N LEU A 73 13.56 5.06 -17.69
CA LEU A 73 13.63 5.22 -16.23
C LEU A 73 15.05 5.66 -15.83
N LYS A 74 15.17 6.93 -15.43
CA LYS A 74 16.43 7.49 -14.91
C LYS A 74 16.64 7.03 -13.46
N GLU A 75 17.88 6.68 -13.10
CA GLU A 75 18.25 6.39 -11.72
C GLU A 75 17.93 7.57 -10.78
N SER A 76 17.23 7.29 -9.67
CA SER A 76 16.80 8.32 -8.71
C SER A 76 17.93 8.86 -7.84
N LEU A 77 19.02 8.12 -7.67
CA LEU A 77 20.14 8.49 -6.80
C LEU A 77 21.29 9.02 -7.65
N PRO A 78 21.56 10.34 -7.66
CA PRO A 78 22.72 10.89 -8.33
C PRO A 78 23.95 10.67 -7.43
N GLY A 79 24.92 9.88 -7.91
CA GLY A 79 26.28 9.89 -7.34
C GLY A 79 26.72 8.68 -6.50
N GLY A 80 26.06 7.52 -6.60
CA GLY A 80 26.63 6.27 -6.11
C GLY A 80 27.64 5.71 -7.11
N ASP A 81 28.89 6.13 -7.02
CA ASP A 81 30.05 5.64 -7.78
C ASP A 81 29.95 4.14 -8.11
N GLY A 82 29.78 3.79 -9.39
CA GLY A 82 30.12 2.52 -10.07
C GLY A 82 29.76 1.15 -9.45
N THR A 83 29.22 1.07 -8.22
CA THR A 83 29.35 -0.10 -7.34
C THR A 83 28.13 -1.01 -7.34
N LEU A 84 26.98 -0.53 -7.83
CA LEU A 84 25.79 -1.37 -8.02
C LEU A 84 25.83 -2.22 -9.30
N ARG A 85 26.89 -2.09 -10.11
CA ARG A 85 27.03 -2.78 -11.41
C ARG A 85 27.71 -4.14 -11.34
N GLN A 86 28.05 -4.64 -10.14
CA GLN A 86 28.65 -5.97 -10.04
C GLN A 86 27.57 -7.05 -10.03
N PRO A 87 27.61 -8.02 -10.96
CA PRO A 87 26.66 -9.11 -10.99
C PRO A 87 26.82 -9.98 -9.74
N ILE A 88 25.70 -10.31 -9.10
CA ILE A 88 25.59 -11.08 -7.84
C ILE A 88 26.18 -12.51 -7.94
N LEU A 89 26.57 -12.95 -9.13
CA LEU A 89 27.15 -14.26 -9.38
C LEU A 89 28.49 -14.11 -10.10
N LYS A 90 29.57 -14.04 -9.33
CA LYS A 90 30.84 -14.63 -9.78
C LYS A 90 31.02 -15.93 -9.00
N GLY A 91 30.70 -17.03 -9.68
CA GLY A 91 31.00 -18.39 -9.22
C GLY A 91 32.51 -18.51 -9.03
N GLY A 92 32.90 -19.24 -7.99
CA GLY A 92 34.30 -19.50 -7.70
C GLY A 92 34.94 -20.32 -8.82
N SER A 93 36.10 -19.85 -9.28
CA SER A 93 37.23 -20.68 -9.70
C SER A 93 38.47 -19.81 -9.89
N ASP A 94 39.55 -20.26 -9.23
CA ASP A 94 40.95 -20.19 -9.65
C ASP A 94 41.83 -18.97 -9.30
N ALA A 95 42.77 -19.29 -8.38
CA ALA A 95 44.23 -19.14 -8.46
C ALA A 95 44.93 -17.78 -8.19
N ILE A 96 45.62 -17.77 -7.03
CA ILE A 96 47.00 -17.32 -6.69
C ILE A 96 47.61 -16.13 -7.46
N GLU A 97 47.95 -15.03 -6.76
CA GLU A 97 49.34 -14.54 -6.52
C GLU A 97 49.36 -13.21 -5.75
N GLU A 98 50.41 -13.05 -4.93
CA GLU A 98 50.72 -11.93 -4.03
C GLU A 98 51.06 -10.65 -4.79
N ASP A 99 50.62 -9.48 -4.31
CA ASP A 99 51.53 -8.42 -3.84
C ASP A 99 50.79 -7.20 -3.28
N GLY A 100 51.42 -6.58 -2.27
CA GLY A 100 50.80 -5.64 -1.35
C GLY A 100 50.47 -4.25 -1.90
N TYR A 101 49.36 -3.70 -1.40
CA TYR A 101 49.22 -2.34 -0.85
C TYR A 101 47.75 -2.17 -0.42
N SER A 102 47.49 -1.96 0.88
CA SER A 102 46.15 -1.59 1.33
C SER A 102 45.83 -0.15 0.93
N PRO A 103 44.69 0.10 0.28
CA PRO A 103 43.79 1.15 0.72
C PRO A 103 42.58 0.48 1.37
N GLU A 104 42.18 0.98 2.53
CA GLU A 104 41.04 0.51 3.32
C GLU A 104 39.89 0.01 2.45
N THR A 105 39.71 -1.30 2.40
CA THR A 105 38.52 -1.93 1.86
C THR A 105 37.37 -1.50 2.76
N ILE A 106 36.68 -0.42 2.38
CA ILE A 106 35.41 -0.04 3.01
C ILE A 106 34.51 -1.27 2.82
N GLN A 107 34.37 -2.07 3.88
CA GLN A 107 33.49 -3.22 3.93
C GLN A 107 32.05 -2.72 3.86
N VAL A 108 31.59 -2.35 2.66
CA VAL A 108 30.17 -2.20 2.34
C VAL A 108 29.57 -3.58 2.11
N TYR A 109 29.85 -4.54 3.02
CA TYR A 109 28.84 -5.53 3.35
C TYR A 109 27.74 -4.75 4.06
N LYS A 110 26.87 -4.07 3.30
CA LYS A 110 25.64 -3.50 3.84
C LYS A 110 24.79 -4.69 4.28
N LYS A 111 25.03 -5.08 5.54
CA LYS A 111 24.27 -6.04 6.33
C LYS A 111 22.80 -5.79 6.01
N VAL A 112 22.10 -6.81 5.54
CA VAL A 112 20.63 -6.78 5.50
C VAL A 112 20.20 -6.24 6.87
N PRO A 113 19.45 -5.13 6.93
CA PRO A 113 19.15 -4.48 8.20
C PRO A 113 18.53 -5.53 9.14
N SER A 114 19.09 -5.62 10.35
CA SER A 114 18.60 -6.57 11.33
C SER A 114 17.14 -6.24 11.66
N THR A 115 16.34 -7.24 12.02
CA THR A 115 14.98 -7.00 12.52
C THR A 115 14.98 -6.03 13.69
N GLY A 116 16.05 -6.02 14.50
CA GLY A 116 16.28 -5.04 15.57
C GLY A 116 16.45 -3.60 15.04
N ASP A 117 17.20 -3.41 13.95
CA ASP A 117 17.41 -2.09 13.33
C ASP A 117 16.09 -1.54 12.77
N LEU A 118 15.25 -2.42 12.23
CA LEU A 118 13.94 -2.07 11.71
C LEU A 118 12.97 -1.65 12.83
N ILE A 119 12.97 -2.38 13.96
CA ILE A 119 12.19 -2.02 15.16
C ILE A 119 12.68 -0.70 15.76
N CYS A 120 13.99 -0.48 15.82
CA CYS A 120 14.57 0.78 16.26
C CYS A 120 14.14 1.93 15.32
N LEU A 121 14.17 1.71 14.01
CA LEU A 121 13.70 2.69 13.03
C LEU A 121 12.22 3.02 13.25
N LEU A 122 11.34 2.03 13.45
CA LEU A 122 9.92 2.29 13.74
C LEU A 122 9.70 3.04 15.05
N ARG A 123 10.50 2.76 16.09
CA ARG A 123 10.44 3.46 17.39
C ARG A 123 11.14 4.81 17.40
N SER A 124 11.87 5.16 16.34
CA SER A 124 12.62 6.42 16.27
C SER A 124 11.71 7.65 16.40
N SER A 125 10.48 7.57 15.88
CA SER A 125 9.48 8.63 16.02
C SER A 125 8.11 8.09 16.37
N LYS A 126 7.39 8.86 17.19
CA LYS A 126 6.02 8.52 17.60
C LYS A 126 5.09 8.40 16.38
N THR A 127 5.22 9.30 15.41
CA THR A 127 4.46 9.33 14.16
C THR A 127 4.68 8.06 13.33
N LEU A 128 5.92 7.57 13.22
CA LEU A 128 6.23 6.38 12.45
C LEU A 128 5.71 5.11 13.12
N SER A 129 5.81 5.03 14.45
CA SER A 129 5.19 3.96 15.24
C SER A 129 3.66 3.95 15.09
N GLN A 130 3.02 5.12 15.15
CA GLN A 130 1.58 5.25 14.90
C GLN A 130 1.20 4.84 13.47
N ALA A 131 1.95 5.29 12.46
CA ALA A 131 1.73 4.90 11.07
C ALA A 131 1.86 3.38 10.86
N ALA A 132 2.81 2.73 11.54
CA ALA A 132 2.95 1.28 11.54
C ALA A 132 1.71 0.57 12.14
N ILE A 133 1.20 1.05 13.28
CA ILE A 133 -0.02 0.50 13.89
C ILE A 133 -1.23 0.70 12.97
N VAL A 134 -1.39 1.90 12.39
CA VAL A 134 -2.46 2.19 11.43
C VAL A 134 -2.35 1.28 10.22
N SER A 135 -1.15 1.08 9.68
CA SER A 135 -0.90 0.17 8.53
C SER A 135 -1.27 -1.27 8.85
N PHE A 136 -0.95 -1.74 10.06
CA PHE A 136 -1.30 -3.07 10.53
C PHE A 136 -2.81 -3.25 10.57
N PHE A 137 -3.55 -2.38 11.27
CA PHE A 137 -5.00 -2.49 11.40
C PHE A 137 -5.74 -2.27 10.08
N GLN A 138 -5.27 -1.36 9.24
CA GLN A 138 -5.80 -1.17 7.88
C GLN A 138 -5.67 -2.45 7.06
N SER A 139 -4.47 -3.04 7.03
CA SER A 139 -4.22 -4.26 6.24
C SER A 139 -4.94 -5.47 6.84
N LEU A 140 -5.01 -5.55 8.17
CA LEU A 140 -5.79 -6.58 8.87
C LEU A 140 -7.27 -6.48 8.48
N ALA A 141 -7.82 -5.27 8.41
CA ALA A 141 -9.22 -5.04 8.05
C ALA A 141 -9.48 -5.33 6.56
N GLU A 142 -8.59 -4.92 5.68
CA GLU A 142 -8.68 -5.15 4.24
C GLU A 142 -8.61 -6.64 3.88
N GLY A 143 -7.60 -7.36 4.40
CA GLY A 143 -7.50 -8.81 4.22
C GLY A 143 -8.69 -9.57 4.81
N GLY A 144 -9.29 -9.03 5.89
CA GLY A 144 -10.42 -9.65 6.58
C GLY A 144 -11.68 -9.50 5.76
N LEU A 145 -11.91 -8.29 5.24
CA LEU A 145 -13.03 -8.02 4.35
C LEU A 145 -12.92 -8.90 3.09
N GLN A 146 -11.73 -9.04 2.51
CA GLN A 146 -11.53 -9.90 1.34
C GLN A 146 -11.80 -11.38 1.65
N ALA A 147 -11.41 -11.85 2.84
CA ALA A 147 -11.66 -13.21 3.30
C ALA A 147 -13.14 -13.49 3.61
N SER A 148 -13.89 -12.49 4.12
CA SER A 148 -15.25 -12.68 4.64
C SER A 148 -16.36 -12.26 3.67
N LEU A 149 -16.17 -11.18 2.91
CA LEU A 149 -17.25 -10.52 2.18
C LEU A 149 -17.87 -11.42 1.11
N MET A 150 -17.05 -12.15 0.34
CA MET A 150 -17.58 -13.01 -0.73
C MET A 150 -18.45 -14.14 -0.18
N TYR A 151 -18.05 -14.77 0.93
CA TYR A 151 -18.85 -15.81 1.58
C TYR A 151 -20.13 -15.24 2.17
N PHE A 152 -20.04 -14.09 2.84
CA PHE A 152 -21.21 -13.40 3.40
C PHE A 152 -22.24 -13.04 2.33
N LEU A 153 -21.82 -12.41 1.22
CA LEU A 153 -22.72 -12.03 0.13
C LEU A 153 -23.32 -13.25 -0.56
N LYS A 154 -22.57 -14.35 -0.68
CA LYS A 154 -23.09 -15.60 -1.22
C LYS A 154 -24.14 -16.23 -0.29
N ALA A 155 -23.88 -16.27 1.01
CA ALA A 155 -24.80 -16.86 1.99
C ALA A 155 -26.07 -16.01 2.19
N ARG A 156 -25.93 -14.68 2.21
CA ARG A 156 -27.03 -13.75 2.49
C ARG A 156 -27.91 -13.46 1.27
N PHE A 157 -27.29 -13.34 0.09
CA PHE A 157 -27.95 -12.83 -1.12
C PHE A 157 -27.80 -13.75 -2.34
N HIS A 158 -27.15 -14.91 -2.18
CA HIS A 158 -26.89 -15.85 -3.28
C HIS A 158 -26.15 -15.23 -4.46
N PHE A 159 -25.19 -14.34 -4.17
CA PHE A 159 -24.39 -13.69 -5.20
C PHE A 159 -23.76 -14.72 -6.15
N ASN A 160 -23.98 -14.51 -7.45
CA ASN A 160 -23.37 -15.30 -8.50
C ASN A 160 -22.07 -14.65 -9.02
N LYS A 161 -21.38 -15.34 -9.92
CA LYS A 161 -20.10 -14.88 -10.50
C LYS A 161 -20.18 -13.49 -11.13
N ASN A 162 -21.30 -13.17 -11.81
CA ASN A 162 -21.47 -11.88 -12.47
C ASN A 162 -21.61 -10.77 -11.43
N GLN A 163 -22.40 -10.98 -10.38
CA GLN A 163 -22.58 -10.01 -9.30
C GLN A 163 -21.28 -9.70 -8.55
N PHE A 164 -20.43 -10.71 -8.33
CA PHE A 164 -19.09 -10.50 -7.80
C PHE A 164 -18.19 -9.73 -8.76
N ALA A 165 -18.25 -10.02 -10.06
CA ALA A 165 -17.48 -9.29 -11.07
C ALA A 165 -17.91 -7.82 -11.15
N ASP A 166 -19.21 -7.55 -11.10
CA ASP A 166 -19.76 -6.19 -11.09
C ASP A 166 -19.31 -5.43 -9.83
N LEU A 167 -19.31 -6.09 -8.67
CA LEU A 167 -18.82 -5.50 -7.42
C LEU A 167 -17.33 -5.16 -7.50
N MET A 168 -16.49 -6.09 -7.99
CA MET A 168 -15.05 -5.86 -8.19
C MET A 168 -14.78 -4.73 -9.20
N LEU A 169 -15.60 -4.61 -10.25
CA LEU A 169 -15.50 -3.53 -11.22
C LEU A 169 -15.81 -2.17 -10.55
N ILE A 170 -16.86 -2.11 -9.74
CA ILE A 170 -17.24 -0.90 -9.00
C ILE A 170 -16.15 -0.52 -7.98
N VAL A 171 -15.58 -1.49 -7.25
CA VAL A 171 -14.40 -1.28 -6.37
C VAL A 171 -13.26 -0.64 -7.16
N GLY A 172 -12.89 -1.21 -8.31
CA GLY A 172 -11.78 -0.71 -9.12
C GLY A 172 -12.02 0.69 -9.69
N ILE A 173 -13.24 0.98 -10.17
CA ILE A 173 -13.61 2.33 -10.67
C ILE A 173 -13.60 3.33 -9.51
N SER A 174 -14.20 2.98 -8.36
CA SER A 174 -14.22 3.80 -7.15
C SER A 174 -12.80 4.12 -6.67
N GLY A 175 -11.91 3.11 -6.64
CA GLY A 175 -10.50 3.28 -6.32
C GLY A 175 -9.77 4.18 -7.31
N THR A 176 -10.00 4.00 -8.61
CA THR A 176 -9.41 4.83 -9.67
C THR A 176 -9.83 6.29 -9.54
N VAL A 177 -11.13 6.56 -9.39
CA VAL A 177 -11.65 7.93 -9.20
C VAL A 177 -11.10 8.54 -7.92
N SER A 178 -11.12 7.80 -6.82
CA SER A 178 -10.61 8.28 -5.54
C SER A 178 -9.13 8.68 -5.64
N GLN A 179 -8.31 7.86 -6.26
CA GLN A 179 -6.87 8.04 -6.28
C GLN A 179 -6.40 9.03 -7.37
N LEU A 180 -7.02 9.03 -8.55
CA LEU A 180 -6.65 9.95 -9.65
C LEU A 180 -7.33 11.32 -9.56
N LEU A 181 -8.51 11.41 -8.93
CA LEU A 181 -9.26 12.66 -8.83
C LEU A 181 -9.29 13.20 -7.40
N PHE A 182 -9.75 12.41 -6.42
CA PHE A 182 -9.93 12.93 -5.07
C PHE A 182 -8.61 13.16 -4.34
N MET A 183 -7.62 12.27 -4.51
CA MET A 183 -6.32 12.44 -3.88
C MET A 183 -5.63 13.76 -4.25
N PRO A 184 -5.39 14.09 -5.54
CA PRO A 184 -4.69 15.32 -5.90
C PRO A 184 -5.46 16.59 -5.51
N ILE A 185 -6.80 16.54 -5.47
CA ILE A 185 -7.65 17.68 -5.12
C ILE A 185 -7.70 17.90 -3.61
N LEU A 186 -7.89 16.83 -2.83
CA LEU A 186 -8.14 16.95 -1.39
C LEU A 186 -6.85 16.99 -0.57
N ALA A 187 -5.78 16.35 -1.03
CA ALA A 187 -4.48 16.35 -0.35
C ALA A 187 -3.95 17.75 0.00
N PRO A 188 -3.89 18.72 -0.95
CA PRO A 188 -3.38 20.05 -0.65
C PRO A 188 -4.31 20.86 0.26
N VAL A 189 -5.61 20.52 0.33
CA VAL A 189 -6.62 21.27 1.09
C VAL A 189 -6.75 20.77 2.52
N LEU A 190 -6.85 19.45 2.72
CA LEU A 190 -7.16 18.84 4.01
C LEU A 190 -5.91 18.40 4.77
N GLY A 191 -4.81 18.16 4.07
CA GLY A 191 -3.63 17.50 4.64
C GLY A 191 -3.82 15.98 4.77
N GLU A 192 -2.69 15.31 4.94
CA GLU A 192 -2.55 13.86 4.75
C GLU A 192 -3.05 13.09 5.98
N GLU A 193 -2.85 13.66 7.17
CA GLU A 193 -3.27 13.12 8.46
C GLU A 193 -4.79 13.14 8.61
N LYS A 194 -5.43 14.22 8.13
CA LYS A 194 -6.90 14.32 8.11
C LYS A 194 -7.49 13.39 7.06
N LEU A 195 -6.91 13.33 5.86
CA LEU A 195 -7.34 12.39 4.83
C LEU A 195 -7.24 10.94 5.27
N LEU A 196 -6.14 10.58 5.94
CA LEU A 196 -5.97 9.26 6.56
C LEU A 196 -7.11 8.96 7.53
N SER A 197 -7.41 9.90 8.44
CA SER A 197 -8.46 9.72 9.46
C SER A 197 -9.86 9.65 8.85
N ILE A 198 -10.17 10.49 7.86
CA ILE A 198 -11.44 10.46 7.14
C ILE A 198 -11.60 9.12 6.39
N GLY A 199 -10.56 8.68 5.68
CA GLY A 199 -10.58 7.43 4.93
C GLY A 199 -10.81 6.22 5.82
N LEU A 200 -10.14 6.16 6.98
CA LEU A 200 -10.33 5.09 7.97
C LEU A 200 -11.74 5.11 8.56
N LEU A 201 -12.29 6.27 8.91
CA LEU A 201 -13.64 6.40 9.44
C LEU A 201 -14.70 5.97 8.43
N VAL A 202 -14.57 6.42 7.18
CA VAL A 202 -15.47 6.02 6.08
C VAL A 202 -15.33 4.51 5.80
N GLY A 203 -14.10 3.97 5.86
CA GLY A 203 -13.85 2.54 5.75
C GLY A 203 -14.55 1.72 6.83
N SER A 204 -14.43 2.14 8.10
CA SER A 204 -15.12 1.47 9.22
C SER A 204 -16.63 1.51 9.05
N PHE A 205 -17.19 2.66 8.66
CA PHE A 205 -18.62 2.81 8.40
C PHE A 205 -19.09 1.91 7.25
N ASN A 206 -18.30 1.82 6.16
CA ASN A 206 -18.57 0.91 5.06
C ASN A 206 -18.61 -0.56 5.52
N MET A 207 -17.71 -0.97 6.40
CA MET A 207 -17.71 -2.34 6.95
C MET A 207 -18.97 -2.60 7.80
N PHE A 208 -19.38 -1.64 8.64
CA PHE A 208 -20.64 -1.77 9.40
C PHE A 208 -21.86 -1.83 8.49
N LEU A 209 -21.89 -1.02 7.43
CA LEU A 209 -22.97 -1.04 6.44
C LEU A 209 -23.03 -2.38 5.69
N ASN A 210 -21.86 -2.93 5.31
CA ASN A 210 -21.77 -4.25 4.70
C ASN A 210 -22.23 -5.35 5.66
N SER A 211 -21.85 -5.28 6.94
CA SER A 211 -22.23 -6.26 7.97
C SER A 211 -23.75 -6.38 8.15
N ILE A 212 -24.48 -5.26 8.11
CA ILE A 212 -25.94 -5.23 8.34
C ILE A 212 -26.73 -5.44 7.05
N SER A 213 -26.08 -5.38 5.88
CA SER A 213 -26.71 -5.32 4.55
C SER A 213 -28.06 -6.06 4.48
N TRP A 214 -29.13 -5.27 4.36
CA TRP A 214 -30.51 -5.77 4.36
C TRP A 214 -31.03 -6.03 2.95
N ALA A 215 -30.39 -5.47 1.93
CA ALA A 215 -30.77 -5.63 0.53
C ALA A 215 -29.54 -5.77 -0.38
N VAL A 216 -29.75 -6.42 -1.54
CA VAL A 216 -28.73 -6.73 -2.54
C VAL A 216 -28.00 -5.49 -3.07
N TRP A 217 -28.66 -4.33 -3.10
CA TRP A 217 -28.08 -3.07 -3.59
C TRP A 217 -27.12 -2.42 -2.57
N VAL A 218 -27.24 -2.76 -1.27
CA VAL A 218 -26.49 -2.08 -0.20
C VAL A 218 -24.98 -2.26 -0.34
N PRO A 219 -24.42 -3.46 -0.60
CA PRO A 219 -22.99 -3.63 -0.83
C PRO A 219 -22.45 -2.82 -2.02
N TYR A 220 -23.24 -2.70 -3.09
CA TYR A 220 -22.88 -1.88 -4.25
C TYR A 220 -22.82 -0.39 -3.89
N ALA A 221 -23.86 0.12 -3.24
CA ALA A 221 -23.89 1.51 -2.80
C ALA A 221 -22.77 1.79 -1.78
N ALA A 222 -22.58 0.90 -0.81
CA ALA A 222 -21.53 1.01 0.19
C ALA A 222 -20.15 1.17 -0.47
N THR A 223 -19.87 0.38 -1.50
CA THR A 223 -18.60 0.41 -2.26
C THR A 223 -18.37 1.76 -2.97
N VAL A 224 -19.42 2.34 -3.54
CA VAL A 224 -19.35 3.67 -4.16
C VAL A 224 -19.08 4.74 -3.11
N PHE A 225 -19.79 4.69 -1.97
CA PHE A 225 -19.58 5.62 -0.87
C PHE A 225 -18.22 5.47 -0.19
N SER A 226 -17.62 4.28 -0.21
CA SER A 226 -16.29 4.03 0.37
C SER A 226 -15.13 4.50 -0.50
N ALA A 227 -15.36 5.31 -1.54
CA ALA A 227 -14.31 5.90 -2.36
C ALA A 227 -13.20 6.53 -1.48
N PHE A 228 -13.56 7.23 -0.41
CA PHE A 228 -12.60 7.85 0.51
C PHE A 228 -11.70 6.86 1.26
N GLY A 229 -12.11 5.59 1.40
CA GLY A 229 -11.28 4.54 2.00
C GLY A 229 -10.01 4.26 1.21
N PHE A 230 -10.03 4.46 -0.13
CA PHE A 230 -8.85 4.26 -0.98
C PHE A 230 -7.76 5.31 -0.81
N LEU A 231 -8.05 6.41 -0.08
CA LEU A 231 -7.08 7.48 0.21
C LEU A 231 -6.16 7.11 1.39
N VAL A 232 -6.50 6.08 2.17
CA VAL A 232 -5.76 5.65 3.36
C VAL A 232 -4.33 5.24 3.02
N GLN A 233 -4.16 4.33 2.07
CA GLN A 233 -2.84 3.78 1.71
C GLN A 233 -1.86 4.87 1.23
N PRO A 234 -2.19 5.72 0.24
CA PRO A 234 -1.29 6.79 -0.17
C PRO A 234 -0.97 7.79 0.94
N SER A 235 -1.93 8.07 1.84
CA SER A 235 -1.72 8.96 2.99
C SER A 235 -0.71 8.39 3.99
N ILE A 236 -0.84 7.11 4.36
CA ILE A 236 0.14 6.40 5.21
C ILE A 236 1.54 6.49 4.59
N ARG A 237 1.64 6.17 3.29
CA ARG A 237 2.92 6.10 2.58
C ARG A 237 3.64 7.44 2.57
N SER A 238 2.91 8.53 2.34
CA SER A 238 3.50 9.86 2.40
C SER A 238 3.88 10.29 3.82
N ILE A 239 3.00 10.08 4.82
CA ILE A 239 3.32 10.42 6.22
C ILE A 239 4.63 9.74 6.61
N VAL A 240 4.78 8.44 6.32
CA VAL A 240 6.01 7.69 6.56
C VAL A 240 7.20 8.29 5.80
N SER A 241 7.02 8.67 4.54
CA SER A 241 8.08 9.25 3.72
C SER A 241 8.60 10.59 4.27
N LYS A 242 7.78 11.36 4.99
CA LYS A 242 8.19 12.65 5.58
C LYS A 242 8.92 12.49 6.91
N GLN A 243 8.83 11.33 7.53
CA GLN A 243 9.42 11.06 8.83
C GLN A 243 10.85 10.49 8.74
N VAL A 244 11.34 10.22 7.53
CA VAL A 244 12.65 9.59 7.30
C VAL A 244 13.45 10.32 6.23
N GLY A 245 14.78 10.27 6.33
CA GLY A 245 15.68 10.88 5.35
C GLY A 245 15.69 10.15 4.00
N PRO A 246 16.24 10.77 2.93
CA PRO A 246 16.32 10.16 1.58
C PRO A 246 17.00 8.77 1.59
N ASN A 247 18.06 8.60 2.37
CA ASN A 247 18.81 7.34 2.45
C ASN A 247 18.07 6.21 3.21
N GLU A 248 16.91 6.51 3.81
CA GLU A 248 16.15 5.58 4.65
C GLU A 248 14.73 5.30 4.11
N GLN A 249 14.33 5.94 2.99
CA GLN A 249 13.01 5.77 2.38
C GLN A 249 12.70 4.31 2.07
N GLY A 250 13.61 3.61 1.38
CA GLY A 250 13.44 2.20 1.05
C GLY A 250 13.28 1.30 2.28
N LYS A 251 14.02 1.59 3.37
CA LYS A 251 13.92 0.83 4.63
C LYS A 251 12.57 1.06 5.29
N ALA A 252 12.12 2.31 5.40
CA ALA A 252 10.87 2.66 6.04
C ALA A 252 9.65 2.13 5.26
N GLN A 253 9.63 2.32 3.94
CA GLN A 253 8.54 1.83 3.09
C GLN A 253 8.51 0.30 3.05
N GLY A 254 9.68 -0.34 2.99
CA GLY A 254 9.81 -1.79 3.11
C GLY A 254 9.28 -2.31 4.44
N CYS A 255 9.55 -1.60 5.55
CA CYS A 255 9.03 -1.94 6.87
C CYS A 255 7.50 -1.93 6.91
N ILE A 256 6.88 -0.86 6.42
CA ILE A 256 5.42 -0.69 6.40
C ILE A 256 4.77 -1.75 5.51
N SER A 257 5.39 -2.06 4.37
CA SER A 257 4.95 -3.16 3.50
C SER A 257 5.07 -4.52 4.19
N GLY A 258 6.13 -4.75 4.96
CA GLY A 258 6.31 -5.97 5.75
C GLY A 258 5.23 -6.13 6.83
N ILE A 259 4.93 -5.06 7.58
CA ILE A 259 3.84 -5.03 8.57
C ILE A 259 2.49 -5.33 7.91
N SER A 260 2.23 -4.69 6.78
CA SER A 260 0.99 -4.88 6.00
C SER A 260 0.86 -6.33 5.52
N SER A 261 1.96 -6.91 5.04
CA SER A 261 1.99 -8.31 4.59
C SER A 261 1.75 -9.28 5.74
N PHE A 262 2.36 -9.04 6.90
CA PHE A 262 2.11 -9.86 8.09
C PHE A 262 0.65 -9.78 8.54
N ALA A 263 0.06 -8.58 8.56
CA ALA A 263 -1.36 -8.40 8.86
C ALA A 263 -2.27 -9.16 7.88
N ASN A 264 -1.95 -9.14 6.59
CA ASN A 264 -2.68 -9.88 5.56
C ASN A 264 -2.57 -11.42 5.70
N ILE A 265 -1.51 -11.93 6.32
CA ILE A 265 -1.41 -13.36 6.66
C ILE A 265 -2.29 -13.68 7.87
N VAL A 266 -2.22 -12.85 8.92
CA VAL A 266 -2.97 -13.03 10.16
C VAL A 266 -4.48 -12.89 9.95
N SER A 267 -4.88 -11.97 9.07
CA SER A 267 -6.27 -11.60 8.86
C SER A 267 -7.21 -12.77 8.50
N PRO A 268 -6.98 -13.54 7.41
CA PRO A 268 -7.84 -14.67 7.06
C PRO A 268 -7.81 -15.79 8.12
N LEU A 269 -6.72 -15.94 8.89
CA LEU A 269 -6.65 -16.93 9.98
C LEU A 269 -7.61 -16.60 11.12
N ILE A 270 -7.90 -15.32 11.34
CA ILE A 270 -8.87 -14.85 12.35
C ILE A 270 -10.29 -14.83 11.77
N PHE A 271 -10.46 -14.18 10.61
CA PHE A 271 -11.79 -13.84 10.13
C PHE A 271 -12.46 -14.94 9.29
N SER A 272 -11.70 -15.82 8.63
CA SER A 272 -12.34 -16.91 7.86
C SER A 272 -13.04 -17.92 8.77
N PRO A 273 -12.43 -18.44 9.86
CA PRO A 273 -13.13 -19.31 10.80
C PRO A 273 -14.32 -18.61 11.48
N LEU A 274 -14.16 -17.32 11.83
CA LEU A 274 -15.23 -16.54 12.41
C LEU A 274 -16.42 -16.37 11.44
N THR A 275 -16.13 -16.15 10.17
CA THR A 275 -17.16 -16.08 9.11
C THR A 275 -17.84 -17.45 8.95
N ALA A 276 -17.07 -18.54 8.93
CA ALA A 276 -17.63 -19.88 8.84
C ALA A 276 -18.58 -20.20 10.00
N LEU A 277 -18.22 -19.83 11.24
CA LEU A 277 -19.06 -20.03 12.42
C LEU A 277 -20.37 -19.25 12.36
N PHE A 278 -20.33 -17.98 11.97
CA PHE A 278 -21.54 -17.14 11.92
C PHE A 278 -22.42 -17.36 10.68
N LEU A 279 -21.92 -18.13 9.70
CA LEU A 279 -22.68 -18.61 8.55
C LEU A 279 -23.18 -20.06 8.74
N SER A 280 -22.74 -20.77 9.79
CA SER A 280 -23.21 -22.13 10.09
C SER A 280 -24.46 -22.13 10.97
N GLU A 281 -25.08 -23.31 11.12
CA GLU A 281 -26.21 -23.52 12.03
C GLU A 281 -25.79 -23.49 13.52
N GLU A 282 -24.48 -23.56 13.80
CA GLU A 282 -23.91 -23.57 15.16
C GLU A 282 -23.67 -22.16 15.72
N ALA A 283 -24.09 -21.12 15.01
CA ALA A 283 -23.87 -19.74 15.42
C ALA A 283 -24.53 -19.48 16.80
N PRO A 284 -23.81 -18.87 17.76
CA PRO A 284 -24.34 -18.61 19.10
C PRO A 284 -25.51 -17.62 19.11
N PHE A 285 -25.61 -16.80 18.06
CA PHE A 285 -26.75 -15.93 17.78
C PHE A 285 -26.81 -15.64 16.27
N TYR A 286 -28.00 -15.35 15.77
CA TYR A 286 -28.20 -15.10 14.34
C TYR A 286 -27.68 -13.71 13.93
N PHE A 287 -26.42 -13.66 13.48
CA PHE A 287 -25.87 -12.48 12.82
C PHE A 287 -24.82 -12.85 11.76
N PRO A 288 -25.24 -13.15 10.52
CA PRO A 288 -24.34 -13.58 9.45
C PRO A 288 -23.20 -12.61 9.12
N GLY A 289 -23.39 -11.31 9.36
CA GLY A 289 -22.40 -10.26 9.11
C GLY A 289 -21.45 -9.99 10.27
N PHE A 290 -21.51 -10.77 11.37
CA PHE A 290 -20.76 -10.48 12.59
C PHE A 290 -19.25 -10.40 12.36
N SER A 291 -18.68 -11.28 11.55
CA SER A 291 -17.25 -11.23 11.23
C SER A 291 -16.85 -9.88 10.58
N ILE A 292 -17.66 -9.37 9.65
CA ILE A 292 -17.45 -8.06 9.01
C ILE A 292 -17.58 -6.92 10.02
N MET A 293 -18.47 -7.04 11.01
CA MET A 293 -18.55 -6.07 12.11
C MET A 293 -17.26 -6.06 12.95
N CYS A 294 -16.70 -7.22 13.30
CA CYS A 294 -15.43 -7.33 14.01
C CYS A 294 -14.27 -6.71 13.22
N ILE A 295 -14.25 -6.88 11.89
CA ILE A 295 -13.29 -6.24 10.99
C ILE A 295 -13.44 -4.70 11.07
N GLY A 296 -14.68 -4.19 11.02
CA GLY A 296 -14.95 -2.76 11.19
C GLY A 296 -14.47 -2.22 12.55
N LEU A 297 -14.66 -2.96 13.64
CA LEU A 297 -14.15 -2.61 14.97
C LEU A 297 -12.62 -2.60 15.03
N ALA A 298 -11.94 -3.55 14.38
CA ALA A 298 -10.49 -3.53 14.28
C ALA A 298 -9.99 -2.29 13.52
N MET A 299 -10.70 -1.89 12.45
CA MET A 299 -10.38 -0.68 11.69
C MET A 299 -10.57 0.62 12.51
N ILE A 300 -11.53 0.64 13.45
CA ILE A 300 -11.71 1.77 14.39
C ILE A 300 -10.46 1.96 15.27
N ILE A 301 -9.73 0.90 15.63
CA ILE A 301 -8.45 1.04 16.34
C ILE A 301 -7.44 1.81 15.48
N GLY A 302 -7.38 1.48 14.18
CA GLY A 302 -6.59 2.24 13.20
C GLY A 302 -7.01 3.70 13.12
N PHE A 303 -8.31 3.99 13.06
CA PHE A 303 -8.85 5.36 13.06
C PHE A 303 -8.44 6.13 14.32
N VAL A 304 -8.61 5.55 15.51
CA VAL A 304 -8.22 6.21 16.77
C VAL A 304 -6.72 6.53 16.75
N GLN A 305 -5.88 5.60 16.29
CA GLN A 305 -4.44 5.84 16.16
C GLN A 305 -4.11 6.93 15.14
N SER A 306 -4.85 7.04 14.02
CA SER A 306 -4.61 8.09 13.03
C SER A 306 -4.93 9.48 13.56
N THR A 307 -5.94 9.64 14.41
CA THR A 307 -6.25 10.94 15.03
C THR A 307 -5.15 11.43 15.99
N MET A 308 -4.31 10.51 16.48
CA MET A 308 -3.18 10.83 17.35
C MET A 308 -1.90 11.17 16.59
N ILE A 309 -1.88 11.02 15.26
CA ILE A 309 -0.79 11.45 14.39
C ILE A 309 -0.83 12.97 14.33
N ARG A 310 0.14 13.62 14.98
CA ARG A 310 0.27 15.08 14.89
C ARG A 310 0.79 15.44 13.50
N ALA A 311 0.12 16.38 12.85
CA ALA A 311 0.67 17.05 11.68
C ALA A 311 2.03 17.62 12.07
N SER A 312 3.10 17.14 11.42
CA SER A 312 4.41 17.78 11.59
C SER A 312 4.24 19.23 11.13
N PRO A 313 4.51 20.24 11.97
CA PRO A 313 4.63 21.59 11.46
C PRO A 313 5.70 21.55 10.38
N ILE A 314 5.37 22.05 9.19
CA ILE A 314 6.30 22.25 8.09
C ILE A 314 7.58 22.80 8.70
N SER A 315 8.68 22.04 8.60
CA SER A 315 9.94 22.39 9.23
C SER A 315 10.27 23.86 8.94
N SER A 316 10.22 24.67 9.99
CA SER A 316 10.50 26.12 9.99
C SER A 316 11.92 26.45 9.53
N HIS A 317 12.76 25.44 9.27
CA HIS A 317 14.03 25.58 8.58
C HIS A 317 13.91 26.08 7.13
N LYS A 318 12.75 25.93 6.46
CA LYS A 318 12.57 26.39 5.08
C LYS A 318 12.15 27.85 4.94
N ILE A 319 11.58 28.46 5.98
CA ILE A 319 11.19 29.89 5.95
C ILE A 319 12.44 30.79 6.10
N SER A 320 13.44 30.35 6.85
CA SER A 320 14.73 31.05 6.96
C SER A 320 15.48 31.11 5.61
N ASN A 321 15.47 30.01 4.84
CA ASN A 321 16.13 29.95 3.53
C ASN A 321 15.40 30.73 2.43
N ILE A 322 14.10 31.00 2.58
CA ILE A 322 13.36 31.84 1.62
C ILE A 322 13.59 33.32 1.93
N LEU A 323 13.60 33.71 3.22
CA LEU A 323 13.90 35.09 3.63
C LEU A 323 15.37 35.49 3.43
N SER A 324 16.31 34.53 3.43
CA SER A 324 17.73 34.80 3.15
C SER A 324 18.07 34.85 1.66
N VAL A 325 17.21 34.34 0.78
CA VAL A 325 17.37 34.48 -0.68
C VAL A 325 16.72 35.75 -1.22
N GLU A 326 15.71 36.29 -0.53
CA GLU A 326 15.12 37.61 -0.85
C GLU A 326 15.91 38.81 -0.26
N SER A 327 16.99 38.57 0.47
CA SER A 327 17.83 39.62 1.09
C SER A 327 19.26 39.74 0.54
N THR A 328 19.53 39.12 -0.61
CA THR A 328 20.77 39.28 -1.41
C THR A 328 20.45 39.60 -2.85
#